data_AF-A0AA36J1N5-F1
#
_entry.id   AF-A0AA36J1N5-F1
#
_cell.length_a   1.000
_cell.length_b   1.000
_cell.length_c   1.000
_cell.angle_alpha   90.00
_cell.angle_beta   90.00
_cell.angle_gamma   90.00
#
_symmetry.space_group_name_H-M   'P 1'
#
loop_
_entity.id
_entity.type
_entity.pdbx_description
1 polymer ?
#
loop_
_entity_poly.entity_id
_entity_poly.type
_entity_poly.pdbx_seq_one_letter_code
_entity_poly.pdbx_strand_id
1 'polypeptide(L)'
;MDWSVGVLGADGQIYCVPDTANEVLRYDPKTRQSSRFGSDVIDVGTHKWSGGILAPDGKIYCVPWTHPQVLVIDAVQSKVSFLDTSAGSGCEAASMAEHKWRDCVLASDGCIYCVPWTAEAVLCIDVQAGRASCFAELPQGESKWAGAAVGCDGRIYCAPYDSCSVLCISPREKSAMLLGHFGSLRRKWRGAVAANGYIYMVPCNALEVLAVDPRQVVQISAAPRPEVHSDLTWAQATARRLALGMDEDEEENEDEEKEAKESDPGDPRLPAGFLKFGWVGGIRCKWRGGVMANGYIFCVPDCASEVLCIRPDTQDVICFGEVGSARWKWRGGVLAADGKIYCAPYEPHEPTLAIDPAKLGVVAMPAFDGKGLQLPGFVESSQGEVLPVPL
;
A
#
# COMPACT_ATOMS: atom_id res chain seq x y z
N MET A 1 -7.03 -0.44 15.39
CA MET A 1 -6.37 -1.75 15.24
C MET A 1 -5.00 -1.71 15.86
N ASP A 2 -4.55 -2.82 16.43
CA ASP A 2 -3.26 -2.89 17.09
C ASP A 2 -2.04 -2.91 16.14
N TRP A 3 -2.17 -3.45 14.92
CA TRP A 3 -1.09 -3.53 13.92
C TRP A 3 -1.57 -3.11 12.52
N SER A 4 -0.68 -2.52 11.70
CA SER A 4 -1.03 -1.93 10.40
C SER A 4 -0.76 -2.85 9.19
N VAL A 5 0.38 -3.53 9.15
CA VAL A 5 0.77 -4.43 8.05
C VAL A 5 1.70 -5.54 8.54
N GLY A 6 1.69 -6.70 7.87
CA GLY A 6 2.67 -7.77 8.06
C GLY A 6 3.82 -7.68 7.06
N VAL A 7 5.06 -7.75 7.54
CA VAL A 7 6.28 -7.74 6.72
C VAL A 7 7.01 -9.07 6.87
N LEU A 8 7.41 -9.69 5.76
CA LEU A 8 8.23 -10.91 5.78
C LEU A 8 9.66 -10.55 6.20
N GLY A 9 10.11 -11.08 7.34
CA GLY A 9 11.47 -10.95 7.83
C GLY A 9 12.46 -11.85 7.10
N ALA A 10 13.76 -11.56 7.24
CA ALA A 10 14.84 -12.36 6.65
C ALA A 10 14.90 -13.81 7.17
N ASP A 11 14.27 -14.08 8.32
CA ASP A 11 14.15 -15.41 8.91
C ASP A 11 12.93 -16.21 8.41
N GLY A 12 12.12 -15.61 7.53
CA GLY A 12 10.91 -16.21 6.98
C GLY A 12 9.68 -16.12 7.90
N GLN A 13 9.76 -15.37 9.00
CA GLN A 13 8.62 -15.05 9.87
C GLN A 13 7.95 -13.74 9.42
N ILE A 14 6.69 -13.55 9.80
CA ILE A 14 5.90 -12.35 9.52
C ILE A 14 5.94 -11.45 10.76
N TYR A 15 6.33 -10.19 10.57
CA TYR A 15 6.38 -9.17 11.62
C TYR A 15 5.30 -8.13 11.35
N CYS A 16 4.32 -8.02 12.24
CA CYS A 16 3.27 -7.03 12.13
C CYS A 16 3.73 -5.71 12.74
N VAL A 17 3.70 -4.66 11.94
CA VAL A 17 4.09 -3.30 12.30
C VAL A 17 3.07 -2.73 13.30
N PRO A 18 3.49 -2.19 14.45
CA PRO A 18 2.56 -1.65 15.45
C PRO A 18 1.80 -0.41 14.92
N ASP A 19 0.50 -0.33 15.17
CA ASP A 19 -0.35 0.83 14.87
C ASP A 19 -0.80 1.52 16.16
N THR A 20 -1.73 0.88 16.90
CA THR A 20 -2.07 1.24 18.29
C THR A 20 -1.31 0.41 19.33
N ALA A 21 -0.81 -0.77 18.97
CA ALA A 21 -0.03 -1.61 19.88
C ALA A 21 1.28 -0.94 20.28
N ASN A 22 1.73 -1.19 21.50
CA ASN A 22 3.07 -0.85 21.96
C ASN A 22 4.08 -2.01 21.79
N GLU A 23 3.78 -3.01 20.95
CA GLU A 23 4.63 -4.18 20.74
C GLU A 23 4.59 -4.61 19.28
N VAL A 24 5.69 -5.19 18.80
CA VAL A 24 5.72 -5.90 17.52
C VAL A 24 5.15 -7.30 17.71
N LEU A 25 4.20 -7.70 16.85
CA LEU A 25 3.73 -9.08 16.76
C LEU A 25 4.58 -9.83 15.74
N ARG A 26 5.14 -10.97 16.11
CA ARG A 26 5.86 -11.89 15.23
C ARG A 26 5.06 -13.18 15.07
N TYR A 27 4.91 -13.66 13.85
CA TYR A 27 4.20 -14.91 13.50
C TYR A 27 5.10 -15.82 12.65
N ASP A 28 5.24 -17.07 13.06
CA ASP A 28 5.96 -18.08 12.30
C ASP A 28 4.97 -18.89 11.44
N PRO A 29 4.99 -18.77 10.09
CA PRO A 29 4.09 -19.51 9.22
C PRO A 29 4.35 -21.02 9.20
N LYS A 30 5.56 -21.48 9.58
CA LYS A 30 5.90 -22.91 9.62
C LYS A 30 5.33 -23.58 10.85
N THR A 31 5.49 -22.98 12.02
CA THR A 31 5.02 -23.54 13.30
C THR A 31 3.63 -23.05 13.70
N ARG A 32 3.14 -22.00 13.04
CA ARG A 32 1.84 -21.35 13.29
C ARG A 32 1.72 -20.74 14.68
N GLN A 33 2.85 -20.32 15.25
CA GLN A 33 2.93 -19.69 16.56
C GLN A 33 3.21 -18.19 16.44
N SER A 34 2.82 -17.43 17.47
CA SER A 34 3.12 -16.00 17.57
C SER A 34 3.81 -15.64 18.87
N SER A 35 4.57 -14.54 18.85
CA SER A 35 5.19 -13.93 20.02
C SER A 35 5.17 -12.39 19.90
N ARG A 36 5.37 -11.67 21.01
CA ARG A 36 5.43 -10.20 21.04
C ARG A 36 6.71 -9.72 21.71
N PHE A 37 7.21 -8.54 21.30
CA PHE A 37 8.39 -7.91 21.89
C PHE A 37 8.42 -6.39 21.64
N GLY A 38 9.27 -5.67 22.38
CA GLY A 38 9.53 -4.24 22.18
C GLY A 38 8.68 -3.28 23.02
N SER A 39 7.90 -3.78 23.98
CA SER A 39 7.06 -2.97 24.89
C SER A 39 7.82 -2.01 25.80
N ASP A 40 9.12 -2.23 25.96
CA ASP A 40 10.04 -1.39 26.71
C ASP A 40 10.57 -0.18 25.91
N VAL A 41 10.38 -0.18 24.59
CA VAL A 41 10.91 0.85 23.68
C VAL A 41 9.79 1.55 22.89
N ILE A 42 8.75 0.82 22.48
CA ILE A 42 7.68 1.39 21.68
C ILE A 42 6.68 2.10 22.59
N ASP A 43 6.55 3.41 22.41
CA ASP A 43 5.59 4.22 23.15
C ASP A 43 4.14 3.89 22.81
N VAL A 44 3.23 4.18 23.74
CA VAL A 44 1.78 4.16 23.50
C VAL A 44 1.39 5.30 22.57
N GLY A 45 0.42 5.05 21.70
CA GLY A 45 -0.04 6.03 20.71
C GLY A 45 -0.90 5.35 19.65
N THR A 46 -1.46 6.14 18.74
CA THR A 46 -2.32 5.64 17.66
C THR A 46 -1.74 6.00 16.30
N HIS A 47 -1.99 5.13 15.31
CA HIS A 47 -1.60 5.34 13.92
C HIS A 47 -0.10 5.65 13.73
N LYS A 48 0.78 4.96 14.45
CA LYS A 48 2.20 5.35 14.51
C LYS A 48 2.95 5.11 13.21
N TRP A 49 2.80 3.92 12.64
CA TRP A 49 3.49 3.52 11.41
C TRP A 49 2.52 2.88 10.42
N SER A 50 2.57 3.34 9.17
CA SER A 50 1.63 2.97 8.10
C SER A 50 2.02 1.69 7.35
N GLY A 51 3.31 1.35 7.38
CA GLY A 51 3.86 0.22 6.65
C GLY A 51 5.26 -0.15 7.10
N GLY A 52 5.88 -1.11 6.44
CA GLY A 52 7.29 -1.42 6.65
C GLY A 52 7.87 -2.30 5.55
N ILE A 53 9.20 -2.31 5.47
CA ILE A 53 9.93 -3.07 4.44
C ILE A 53 11.18 -3.73 5.03
N LEU A 54 11.45 -4.96 4.58
CA LEU A 54 12.71 -5.64 4.86
C LEU A 54 13.83 -5.02 4.03
N ALA A 55 14.87 -4.53 4.70
CA ALA A 55 16.02 -3.90 4.09
C ALA A 55 17.18 -4.88 3.88
N PRO A 56 18.19 -4.54 3.05
CA PRO A 56 19.36 -5.40 2.78
C PRO A 56 20.20 -5.75 4.02
N ASP A 57 20.11 -4.95 5.08
CA ASP A 57 20.81 -5.21 6.34
C ASP A 57 20.08 -6.25 7.23
N GLY A 58 18.98 -6.82 6.75
CA GLY A 58 18.18 -7.83 7.44
C GLY A 58 17.19 -7.28 8.46
N LYS A 59 17.08 -5.95 8.59
CA LYS A 59 16.11 -5.30 9.49
C LYS A 59 14.88 -4.82 8.74
N ILE A 60 13.79 -4.63 9.48
CA ILE A 60 12.55 -4.07 8.96
C ILE A 60 12.47 -2.60 9.37
N TYR A 61 12.25 -1.72 8.40
CA TYR A 61 12.10 -0.29 8.62
C TYR A 61 10.64 0.08 8.42
N CYS A 62 10.00 0.66 9.44
CA CYS A 62 8.59 0.99 9.45
C CYS A 62 8.37 2.47 9.16
N VAL A 63 7.45 2.74 8.24
CA VAL A 63 7.20 4.07 7.68
C VAL A 63 6.46 4.94 8.70
N PRO A 64 7.01 6.10 9.11
CA PRO A 64 6.36 6.96 10.09
C PRO A 64 5.11 7.62 9.51
N TRP A 65 3.99 7.44 10.21
CA TRP A 65 2.70 8.02 9.86
C TRP A 65 2.40 9.24 10.73
N THR A 66 2.00 9.04 11.99
CA THR A 66 1.94 10.10 13.00
C THR A 66 3.23 10.17 13.82
N HIS A 67 3.92 9.04 14.02
CA HIS A 67 5.15 9.00 14.80
C HIS A 67 6.27 9.84 14.14
N PRO A 68 7.11 10.58 14.91
CA PRO A 68 8.18 11.41 14.33
C PRO A 68 9.37 10.59 13.82
N GLN A 69 9.50 9.33 14.25
CA GLN A 69 10.67 8.49 13.95
C GLN A 69 10.29 7.22 13.20
N VAL A 70 11.20 6.76 12.34
CA VAL A 70 11.14 5.44 11.70
C VAL A 70 11.42 4.38 12.78
N LEU A 71 10.55 3.37 12.90
CA LEU A 71 10.80 2.21 13.75
C LEU A 71 11.64 1.20 13.00
N VAL A 72 12.72 0.73 13.61
CA VAL A 72 13.62 -0.29 13.06
C VAL A 72 13.48 -1.55 13.90
N ILE A 73 13.08 -2.66 13.27
CA ILE A 73 12.89 -3.97 13.89
C ILE A 73 14.05 -4.88 13.46
N ASP A 74 14.86 -5.30 14.42
CA ASP A 74 15.88 -6.33 14.22
C ASP A 74 15.25 -7.71 14.46
N ALA A 75 14.94 -8.40 13.36
CA ALA A 75 14.30 -9.70 13.37
C ALA A 75 15.15 -10.77 14.08
N VAL A 76 16.48 -10.72 13.90
CA VAL A 76 17.44 -11.70 14.42
C VAL A 76 17.61 -11.54 15.93
N GLN A 77 17.71 -10.30 16.40
CA GLN A 77 17.90 -10.00 17.82
C GLN A 77 16.58 -9.89 18.60
N SER A 78 15.43 -9.86 17.91
CA SER A 78 14.13 -9.55 18.52
C SER A 78 14.17 -8.25 19.32
N LYS A 79 14.73 -7.20 18.71
CA LYS A 79 14.86 -5.86 19.29
C LYS A 79 14.28 -4.82 18.37
N VAL A 80 13.91 -3.69 18.96
CA VAL A 80 13.46 -2.51 18.22
C VAL A 80 14.31 -1.30 18.59
N SER A 81 14.41 -0.36 17.66
CA SER A 81 15.11 0.91 17.84
C SER A 81 14.49 1.98 16.93
N PHE A 82 14.85 3.25 17.11
CA PHE A 82 14.35 4.34 16.29
C PHE A 82 15.44 4.96 15.45
N LEU A 83 15.06 5.35 14.23
CA LEU A 83 15.83 6.23 13.38
C LEU A 83 15.12 7.60 13.30
N ASP A 84 15.83 8.64 13.75
CA ASP A 84 15.32 9.99 13.78
C ASP A 84 15.19 10.56 12.36
N THR A 85 14.01 11.08 12.03
CA THR A 85 13.76 11.75 10.75
C THR A 85 14.11 13.24 10.80
N SER A 86 14.05 13.86 11.99
CA SER A 86 14.31 15.30 12.16
C SER A 86 15.79 15.66 12.05
N ALA A 87 16.68 14.71 12.33
CA ALA A 87 18.12 14.85 12.12
C ALA A 87 18.52 14.84 10.63
N GLY A 88 17.59 14.51 9.73
CA GLY A 88 17.79 14.52 8.29
C GLY A 88 17.59 15.90 7.68
N SER A 89 18.51 16.33 6.81
CA SER A 89 18.35 17.57 6.06
C SER A 89 17.01 17.61 5.32
N GLY A 90 16.27 18.71 5.49
CA GLY A 90 15.00 18.98 4.79
C GLY A 90 13.77 18.28 5.38
N CYS A 91 13.92 17.56 6.49
CA CYS A 91 12.81 16.83 7.12
C CYS A 91 12.11 17.60 8.25
N GLU A 92 12.57 18.79 8.64
CA GLU A 92 12.14 19.45 9.88
C GLU A 92 10.63 19.78 9.90
N ALA A 93 10.12 20.29 8.78
CA ALA A 93 8.69 20.56 8.63
C ALA A 93 7.88 19.28 8.41
N ALA A 94 8.44 18.33 7.67
CA ALA A 94 7.76 17.07 7.34
C ALA A 94 7.61 16.17 8.55
N SER A 95 8.61 16.09 9.45
CA SER A 95 8.61 15.18 10.61
C SER A 95 7.50 15.50 11.63
N MET A 96 7.08 16.77 11.68
CA MET A 96 6.03 17.26 12.59
C MET A 96 4.62 17.17 12.00
N ALA A 97 4.49 16.89 10.71
CA ALA A 97 3.19 16.69 10.10
C ALA A 97 2.55 15.36 10.56
N GLU A 98 1.23 15.32 10.53
CA GLU A 98 0.46 14.08 10.74
C GLU A 98 0.23 13.38 9.40
N HIS A 99 0.11 12.05 9.42
CA HIS A 99 -0.19 11.23 8.24
C HIS A 99 0.83 11.37 7.10
N LYS A 100 2.12 11.36 7.44
CA LYS A 100 3.20 11.85 6.56
C LYS A 100 3.42 11.00 5.31
N TRP A 101 3.74 9.72 5.49
CA TRP A 101 4.07 8.80 4.40
C TRP A 101 3.33 7.48 4.54
N ARG A 102 2.74 6.95 3.46
CA ARG A 102 1.81 5.81 3.53
C ARG A 102 2.43 4.44 3.24
N ASP A 103 3.40 4.41 2.35
CA ASP A 103 4.02 3.17 1.86
C ASP A 103 5.53 3.42 1.65
N CYS A 104 6.29 2.38 1.32
CA CYS A 104 7.69 2.54 0.96
C CYS A 104 8.19 1.46 0.00
N VAL A 105 9.26 1.79 -0.71
CA VAL A 105 9.95 0.88 -1.61
C VAL A 105 11.46 0.91 -1.39
N LEU A 106 12.10 -0.23 -1.58
CA LEU A 106 13.55 -0.35 -1.61
C LEU A 106 14.04 -0.11 -3.05
N ALA A 107 14.86 0.91 -3.25
CA ALA A 107 15.42 1.22 -4.56
C ALA A 107 16.78 0.53 -4.78
N SER A 108 17.25 0.57 -6.03
CA SER A 108 18.53 -0.05 -6.44
C SER A 108 19.77 0.56 -5.80
N ASP A 109 19.68 1.78 -5.25
CA ASP A 109 20.76 2.42 -4.47
C ASP A 109 20.84 1.92 -3.03
N GLY A 110 20.00 0.94 -2.64
CA GLY A 110 19.95 0.38 -1.29
C GLY A 110 19.22 1.27 -0.28
N CYS A 111 18.66 2.40 -0.71
CA CYS A 111 17.87 3.28 0.14
C CYS A 111 16.38 2.91 0.06
N ILE A 112 15.67 3.18 1.16
CA ILE A 112 14.22 3.07 1.23
C ILE A 112 13.62 4.44 0.96
N TYR A 113 12.57 4.48 0.14
CA TYR A 113 11.87 5.70 -0.23
C TYR A 113 10.42 5.59 0.21
N CYS A 114 9.96 6.52 1.05
CA CYS A 114 8.60 6.53 1.57
C CYS A 114 7.69 7.42 0.72
N VAL A 115 6.48 6.92 0.45
CA VAL A 115 5.49 7.54 -0.43
C VAL A 115 4.78 8.68 0.30
N PRO A 116 4.88 9.93 -0.19
CA PRO A 116 4.26 11.09 0.44
C PRO A 116 2.74 11.03 0.41
N TRP A 117 2.11 11.13 1.58
CA TRP A 117 0.66 11.15 1.73
C TRP A 117 0.15 12.58 1.92
N THR A 118 0.34 13.15 3.11
CA THR A 118 0.23 14.60 3.37
C THR A 118 1.57 15.31 3.18
N ALA A 119 2.69 14.60 3.40
CA ALA A 119 4.02 15.19 3.35
C ALA A 119 4.28 15.92 2.02
N GLU A 120 4.97 17.05 2.11
CA GLU A 120 5.38 17.87 0.96
C GLU A 120 6.79 17.51 0.46
N ALA A 121 7.35 16.39 0.95
CA ALA A 121 8.66 15.88 0.56
C ALA A 121 8.69 14.34 0.56
N VAL A 122 9.62 13.78 -0.20
CA VAL A 122 9.93 12.34 -0.19
C VAL A 122 10.92 12.06 0.95
N LEU A 123 10.60 11.11 1.83
CA LEU A 123 11.54 10.59 2.82
C LEU A 123 12.42 9.50 2.19
N CYS A 124 13.73 9.66 2.32
CA CYS A 124 14.77 8.72 1.93
C CYS A 124 15.51 8.22 3.17
N ILE A 125 15.55 6.91 3.37
CA ILE A 125 16.27 6.25 4.45
C ILE A 125 17.47 5.52 3.83
N ASP A 126 18.66 6.02 4.13
CA ASP A 126 19.93 5.40 3.76
C ASP A 126 20.26 4.34 4.83
N VAL A 127 20.00 3.09 4.48
CA VAL A 127 20.14 1.93 5.38
C VAL A 127 21.60 1.75 5.80
N GLN A 128 22.54 1.94 4.87
CA GLN A 128 23.97 1.73 5.13
C GLN A 128 24.54 2.83 6.02
N ALA A 129 24.16 4.09 5.80
CA ALA A 129 24.59 5.19 6.63
C ALA A 129 23.77 5.33 7.93
N GLY A 130 22.63 4.63 8.05
CA GLY A 130 21.75 4.71 9.21
C GLY A 130 21.18 6.11 9.41
N ARG A 131 20.75 6.78 8.33
CA ARG A 131 20.21 8.15 8.38
C ARG A 131 18.99 8.31 7.49
N ALA A 132 18.10 9.21 7.91
CA ALA A 132 16.97 9.69 7.12
C ALA A 132 17.30 11.06 6.51
N SER A 133 16.67 11.39 5.38
CA SER A 133 16.74 12.70 4.72
C SER A 133 15.49 12.91 3.87
N CYS A 134 15.14 14.17 3.60
CA CYS A 134 13.97 14.50 2.80
C CYS A 134 14.38 15.35 1.60
N PHE A 135 13.71 15.14 0.47
CA PHE A 135 13.99 15.88 -0.75
C PHE A 135 12.72 16.05 -1.61
N ALA A 136 12.85 16.89 -2.64
CA ALA A 136 11.79 17.38 -3.52
C ALA A 136 10.78 18.31 -2.81
N GLU A 137 10.32 19.32 -3.54
CA GLU A 137 9.20 20.18 -3.16
C GLU A 137 7.94 19.66 -3.85
N LEU A 138 7.08 19.00 -3.09
CA LEU A 138 5.84 18.41 -3.60
C LEU A 138 4.65 19.32 -3.35
N PRO A 139 3.58 19.23 -4.16
CA PRO A 139 2.38 20.01 -3.93
C PRO A 139 1.76 19.72 -2.55
N GLN A 140 1.14 20.76 -2.00
CA GLN A 140 0.30 20.64 -0.83
C GLN A 140 -0.93 19.78 -1.13
N GLY A 141 -1.55 19.27 -0.08
CA GLY A 141 -2.73 18.42 -0.18
C GLY A 141 -2.55 17.13 0.60
N GLU A 142 -3.67 16.53 0.93
CA GLU A 142 -3.75 15.28 1.68
C GLU A 142 -3.98 14.11 0.75
N SER A 143 -3.63 12.90 1.20
CA SER A 143 -3.98 11.66 0.49
C SER A 143 -3.48 11.57 -0.96
N LYS A 144 -2.35 12.22 -1.26
CA LYS A 144 -1.89 12.42 -2.65
C LYS A 144 -1.57 11.10 -3.35
N TRP A 145 -0.65 10.32 -2.77
CA TRP A 145 -0.18 9.06 -3.33
C TRP A 145 -0.19 7.96 -2.27
N ALA A 146 -0.60 6.76 -2.65
CA ALA A 146 -0.77 5.64 -1.72
C ALA A 146 0.41 4.66 -1.79
N GLY A 147 0.36 3.71 -2.73
CA GLY A 147 1.40 2.70 -2.93
C GLY A 147 2.40 3.07 -4.00
N ALA A 148 3.55 2.41 -4.01
CA ALA A 148 4.58 2.64 -5.03
C ALA A 148 5.30 1.37 -5.49
N ALA A 149 5.90 1.43 -6.67
CA ALA A 149 6.76 0.37 -7.19
C ALA A 149 7.95 0.95 -7.96
N VAL A 150 9.06 0.21 -7.96
CA VAL A 150 10.28 0.56 -8.72
C VAL A 150 10.13 0.05 -10.16
N GLY A 151 10.27 0.96 -11.13
CA GLY A 151 10.24 0.66 -12.55
C GLY A 151 11.54 0.03 -13.05
N CYS A 152 11.50 -0.50 -14.27
CA CYS A 152 12.67 -1.10 -14.91
C CYS A 152 13.78 -0.08 -15.25
N ASP A 153 13.48 1.21 -15.19
CA ASP A 153 14.42 2.33 -15.34
C ASP A 153 15.06 2.77 -14.01
N GLY A 154 14.72 2.11 -12.89
CA GLY A 154 15.20 2.42 -11.56
C GLY A 154 14.51 3.62 -10.89
N ARG A 155 13.51 4.24 -11.53
CA ARG A 155 12.66 5.26 -10.93
C ARG A 155 11.53 4.62 -10.13
N ILE A 156 10.94 5.37 -9.22
CA ILE A 156 9.82 4.93 -8.39
C ILE A 156 8.56 5.61 -8.88
N TYR A 157 7.47 4.86 -9.00
CA TYR A 157 6.18 5.34 -9.47
C TYR A 157 5.13 5.14 -8.37
N CYS A 158 4.54 6.23 -7.89
CA CYS A 158 3.53 6.20 -6.83
C CYS A 158 2.12 6.35 -7.42
N ALA A 159 1.21 5.49 -6.99
CA ALA A 159 -0.17 5.46 -7.43
C ALA A 159 -0.91 6.75 -7.01
N PRO A 160 -1.56 7.47 -7.95
CA PRO A 160 -2.36 8.64 -7.64
C PRO A 160 -3.63 8.20 -6.93
N TYR A 161 -3.73 8.54 -5.64
CA TYR A 161 -4.89 8.22 -4.83
C TYR A 161 -5.91 9.36 -4.94
N ASP A 162 -5.68 10.50 -4.26
CA ASP A 162 -6.44 11.73 -4.48
C ASP A 162 -5.72 12.69 -5.45
N SER A 163 -4.41 12.51 -5.69
CA SER A 163 -3.67 13.30 -6.67
C SER A 163 -4.18 13.07 -8.10
N CYS A 164 -4.15 14.11 -8.92
CA CYS A 164 -4.46 14.01 -10.36
C CYS A 164 -3.34 13.34 -11.16
N SER A 165 -2.13 13.17 -10.62
CA SER A 165 -0.96 12.75 -11.38
C SER A 165 -0.19 11.65 -10.67
N VAL A 166 0.43 10.76 -11.45
CA VAL A 166 1.39 9.78 -10.92
C VAL A 166 2.63 10.53 -10.44
N LEU A 167 3.12 10.25 -9.23
CA LEU A 167 4.41 10.76 -8.78
C LEU A 167 5.52 9.83 -9.30
N CYS A 168 6.51 10.40 -9.96
CA CYS A 168 7.72 9.71 -10.37
C CYS A 168 8.90 10.28 -9.60
N ILE A 169 9.59 9.44 -8.84
CA ILE A 169 10.75 9.81 -8.03
C ILE A 169 11.99 9.23 -8.69
N SER A 170 13.05 10.03 -8.80
CA SER A 170 14.35 9.61 -9.32
C SER A 170 15.32 9.41 -8.15
N PRO A 171 15.61 8.17 -7.73
CA PRO A 171 16.63 7.89 -6.71
C PRO A 171 18.00 8.50 -7.05
N ARG A 172 18.39 8.40 -8.33
CA ARG A 172 19.69 8.87 -8.84
C ARG A 172 19.86 10.38 -8.75
N GLU A 173 18.80 11.12 -9.09
CA GLU A 173 18.84 12.59 -9.14
C GLU A 173 18.36 13.23 -7.84
N LYS A 174 17.80 12.43 -6.92
CA LYS A 174 17.06 12.89 -5.73
C LYS A 174 16.09 14.02 -6.11
N SER A 175 15.27 13.72 -7.12
CA SER A 175 14.25 14.62 -7.69
C SER A 175 12.91 13.89 -7.82
N ALA A 176 11.82 14.64 -7.99
CA ALA A 176 10.51 14.08 -8.26
C ALA A 176 9.77 14.91 -9.32
N MET A 177 8.90 14.25 -10.08
CA MET A 177 8.07 14.87 -11.12
C MET A 177 6.66 14.27 -11.14
N LEU A 178 5.69 15.06 -11.59
CA LEU A 178 4.30 14.64 -11.78
C LEU A 178 4.09 14.23 -13.23
N LEU A 179 3.55 13.02 -13.43
CA LEU A 179 3.30 12.46 -14.75
C LEU A 179 1.80 12.31 -15.00
N GLY A 180 1.35 12.80 -16.16
CA GLY A 180 -0.04 12.70 -16.62
C GLY A 180 -1.04 13.52 -15.80
N HIS A 181 -2.30 13.46 -16.21
CA HIS A 181 -3.44 14.04 -15.50
C HIS A 181 -4.65 13.11 -15.65
N PHE A 182 -5.07 12.48 -14.55
CA PHE A 182 -6.05 11.39 -14.49
C PHE A 182 -7.35 11.81 -13.79
N GLY A 183 -7.67 13.10 -13.85
CA GLY A 183 -8.87 13.69 -13.27
C GLY A 183 -8.83 13.79 -11.74
N SER A 184 -9.91 14.37 -11.19
CA SER A 184 -10.06 14.72 -9.77
C SER A 184 -10.78 13.66 -8.94
N LEU A 185 -11.18 12.52 -9.53
CA LEU A 185 -11.79 11.43 -8.77
C LEU A 185 -10.88 11.09 -7.57
N ARG A 186 -11.49 10.90 -6.40
CA ARG A 186 -10.78 10.58 -5.16
C ARG A 186 -10.56 9.08 -5.03
N ARG A 187 -9.49 8.70 -4.33
CA ARG A 187 -9.11 7.31 -4.04
C ARG A 187 -8.99 6.44 -5.30
N LYS A 188 -8.46 6.98 -6.40
CA LYS A 188 -8.47 6.31 -7.72
C LYS A 188 -7.73 4.97 -7.68
N TRP A 189 -6.43 5.02 -7.42
CA TRP A 189 -5.58 3.83 -7.32
C TRP A 189 -4.81 3.84 -6.01
N ARG A 190 -4.73 2.68 -5.34
CA ARG A 190 -4.15 2.57 -3.99
C ARG A 190 -2.83 1.81 -3.95
N GLY A 191 -2.69 0.71 -4.69
CA GLY A 191 -1.43 -0.05 -4.77
C GLY A 191 -0.68 0.23 -6.06
N ALA A 192 0.62 -0.07 -6.10
CA ALA A 192 1.40 -0.13 -7.32
C ALA A 192 2.28 -1.40 -7.31
N VAL A 193 2.39 -2.09 -8.44
CA VAL A 193 3.14 -3.34 -8.56
C VAL A 193 3.90 -3.34 -9.88
N ALA A 194 5.21 -3.61 -9.83
CA ALA A 194 6.02 -3.79 -11.03
C ALA A 194 5.86 -5.23 -11.57
N ALA A 195 5.55 -5.35 -12.85
CA ALA A 195 5.51 -6.63 -13.55
C ALA A 195 5.86 -6.39 -15.02
N ASN A 196 6.50 -7.38 -15.68
CA ASN A 196 6.86 -7.38 -17.11
C ASN A 196 7.41 -6.05 -17.71
N GLY A 197 8.09 -5.25 -16.89
CA GLY A 197 8.66 -3.96 -17.28
C GLY A 197 7.72 -2.76 -17.12
N TYR A 198 6.44 -2.98 -16.82
CA TYR A 198 5.44 -1.96 -16.51
C TYR A 198 5.23 -1.79 -15.00
N ILE A 199 4.58 -0.69 -14.62
CA ILE A 199 4.00 -0.49 -13.29
C ILE A 199 2.48 -0.52 -13.39
N TYR A 200 1.84 -1.42 -12.65
CA TYR A 200 0.39 -1.57 -12.58
C TYR A 200 -0.14 -0.98 -11.28
N MET A 201 -1.12 -0.09 -11.38
CA MET A 201 -1.75 0.58 -10.24
C MET A 201 -3.10 -0.04 -9.96
N VAL A 202 -3.29 -0.47 -8.71
CA VAL A 202 -4.44 -1.25 -8.28
C VAL A 202 -5.65 -0.33 -8.06
N PRO A 203 -6.78 -0.58 -8.76
CA PRO A 203 -7.96 0.27 -8.67
C PRO A 203 -8.59 0.18 -7.28
N CYS A 204 -8.90 1.35 -6.71
CA CYS A 204 -9.65 1.49 -5.46
C CYS A 204 -11.06 2.03 -5.78
N ASN A 205 -11.16 3.29 -6.22
CA ASN A 205 -12.38 3.87 -6.77
C ASN A 205 -12.35 3.99 -8.30
N ALA A 206 -11.16 3.93 -8.92
CA ALA A 206 -11.06 3.93 -10.37
C ALA A 206 -11.82 2.75 -10.99
N LEU A 207 -12.34 2.96 -12.20
CA LEU A 207 -13.11 1.97 -12.95
C LEU A 207 -12.21 0.98 -13.70
N GLU A 208 -10.93 1.30 -13.83
CA GLU A 208 -9.95 0.55 -14.64
C GLU A 208 -8.59 0.49 -13.93
N VAL A 209 -7.78 -0.50 -14.31
CA VAL A 209 -6.36 -0.57 -13.96
C VAL A 209 -5.60 0.49 -14.74
N LEU A 210 -4.67 1.19 -14.09
CA LEU A 210 -3.73 2.08 -14.75
C LEU A 210 -2.36 1.40 -14.84
N ALA A 211 -1.82 1.27 -16.06
CA ALA A 211 -0.46 0.82 -16.29
C ALA A 211 0.43 1.95 -16.82
N VAL A 212 1.68 1.97 -16.36
CA VAL A 212 2.73 2.87 -16.80
C VAL A 212 3.84 2.07 -17.44
N ASP A 213 4.31 2.48 -18.61
CA ASP A 213 5.54 2.01 -19.23
C ASP A 213 6.68 2.99 -18.90
N PRO A 214 7.57 2.64 -17.94
CA PRO A 214 8.73 3.44 -17.60
C PRO A 214 9.59 3.83 -18.81
N ARG A 215 9.65 2.99 -19.86
CA ARG A 215 10.51 3.21 -21.03
C ARG A 215 10.01 4.34 -21.92
N GLN A 216 8.73 4.69 -21.85
CA GLN A 216 8.10 5.71 -22.69
C GLN A 216 7.89 7.04 -21.97
N VAL A 217 7.67 7.02 -20.65
CA VAL A 217 7.41 8.24 -19.87
C VAL A 217 8.64 9.14 -19.67
N VAL A 218 9.87 8.61 -19.83
CA VAL A 218 11.12 9.39 -19.69
C VAL A 218 11.26 10.45 -20.80
N GLN A 219 10.57 10.31 -21.94
CA GLN A 219 10.67 11.25 -23.06
C GLN A 219 9.87 12.56 -22.89
N ILE A 220 9.05 12.69 -21.84
CA ILE A 220 8.07 13.81 -21.69
C ILE A 220 8.61 14.95 -20.77
N SER A 221 9.85 14.86 -20.29
CA SER A 221 10.41 15.80 -19.30
C SER A 221 10.79 17.19 -19.88
N ALA A 222 9.79 18.05 -20.15
CA ALA A 222 9.89 19.51 -20.05
C ALA A 222 8.52 20.19 -20.30
N ALA A 223 7.68 20.27 -19.27
CA ALA A 223 6.58 21.26 -19.27
C ALA A 223 6.62 22.04 -17.95
N PRO A 224 6.48 23.38 -17.98
CA PRO A 224 6.52 24.21 -16.77
C PRO A 224 5.32 23.92 -15.86
N ARG A 225 5.54 24.09 -14.55
CA ARG A 225 4.57 23.87 -13.46
C ARG A 225 3.22 24.55 -13.79
N PRO A 226 2.07 23.84 -13.73
CA PRO A 226 0.77 24.51 -13.74
C PRO A 226 0.57 25.27 -12.43
N GLU A 227 -0.06 26.45 -12.53
CA GLU A 227 -0.42 27.30 -11.40
C GLU A 227 -1.48 26.61 -10.53
N VAL A 228 -1.26 26.64 -9.21
CA VAL A 228 -2.12 26.00 -8.21
C VAL A 228 -3.31 26.92 -7.92
N HIS A 229 -4.53 26.49 -8.26
CA HIS A 229 -5.74 27.08 -7.70
C HIS A 229 -6.00 26.46 -6.32
N SER A 230 -6.02 27.32 -5.31
CA SER A 230 -6.14 26.96 -3.90
C SER A 230 -7.60 26.87 -3.48
N ASP A 231 -8.16 25.67 -3.40
CA ASP A 231 -9.41 25.44 -2.67
C ASP A 231 -9.08 24.99 -1.23
N LEU A 232 -8.78 26.01 -0.41
CA LEU A 232 -8.30 25.91 0.98
C LEU A 232 -9.39 25.54 2.01
N THR A 233 -10.63 25.30 1.59
CA THR A 233 -11.76 25.20 2.52
C THR A 233 -11.98 23.81 3.10
N TRP A 234 -11.51 22.74 2.44
CA TRP A 234 -11.76 21.36 2.89
C TRP A 234 -10.65 20.76 3.76
N ALA A 235 -9.36 21.08 3.49
CA ALA A 235 -8.21 20.56 4.25
C ALA A 235 -8.28 20.86 5.77
N GLN A 236 -8.91 21.98 6.13
CA GLN A 236 -9.10 22.37 7.54
C GLN A 236 -10.25 21.60 8.23
N ALA A 237 -11.18 21.03 7.46
CA ALA A 237 -12.31 20.25 7.99
C ALA A 237 -11.91 18.80 8.32
N THR A 238 -10.98 18.22 7.56
CA THR A 238 -10.49 16.83 7.76
C THR A 238 -9.50 16.73 8.93
N ALA A 239 -8.57 17.69 9.06
CA ALA A 239 -7.64 17.77 10.19
C ALA A 239 -8.35 17.82 11.56
N ARG A 240 -9.58 18.34 11.62
CA ARG A 240 -10.38 18.43 12.85
C ARG A 240 -11.11 17.14 13.21
N ARG A 241 -11.24 16.19 12.28
CA ARG A 241 -12.02 14.94 12.44
C ARG A 241 -11.14 13.71 12.71
N LEU A 242 -9.92 13.66 12.18
CA LEU A 242 -8.93 12.63 12.52
C LEU A 242 -8.43 12.76 13.97
N ALA A 243 -8.40 13.99 14.51
CA ALA A 243 -8.16 14.25 15.94
C ALA A 243 -9.24 13.65 16.88
N LEU A 244 -10.37 13.17 16.35
CA LEU A 244 -11.44 12.52 17.11
C LEU A 244 -11.42 10.98 17.03
N GLY A 245 -10.42 10.38 16.37
CA GLY A 245 -10.26 8.92 16.30
C GLY A 245 -11.26 8.20 15.39
N MET A 246 -11.82 8.90 14.40
CA MET A 246 -12.66 8.32 13.35
C MET A 246 -11.77 7.80 12.21
N ASP A 247 -11.93 6.52 11.83
CA ASP A 247 -11.19 5.91 10.71
C ASP A 247 -11.53 6.60 9.37
N GLU A 248 -10.53 6.72 8.47
CA GLU A 248 -10.60 7.42 7.16
C GLU A 248 -11.78 7.00 6.24
N ASP A 249 -12.47 5.91 6.55
CA ASP A 249 -13.41 5.26 5.67
C ASP A 249 -14.91 5.45 6.05
N GLU A 250 -15.25 6.16 7.15
CA GLU A 250 -16.65 6.35 7.60
C GLU A 250 -17.50 7.39 6.80
N GLU A 251 -16.94 8.11 5.83
CA GLU A 251 -17.68 9.17 5.13
C GLU A 251 -18.45 8.62 3.91
N GLU A 252 -19.74 8.32 4.09
CA GLU A 252 -20.71 8.15 2.99
C GLU A 252 -21.31 9.52 2.61
N ASN A 253 -20.77 10.17 1.58
CA ASN A 253 -21.48 11.26 0.89
C ASN A 253 -22.08 10.72 -0.41
N GLU A 254 -23.42 10.82 -0.52
CA GLU A 254 -24.21 10.43 -1.70
C GLU A 254 -23.86 11.25 -2.95
N ASP A 255 -23.21 12.41 -2.79
CA ASP A 255 -22.85 13.30 -3.89
C ASP A 255 -21.63 12.81 -4.71
N GLU A 256 -20.71 12.03 -4.10
CA GLU A 256 -19.52 11.51 -4.81
C GLU A 256 -19.87 10.41 -5.84
N GLU A 257 -20.99 9.70 -5.65
CA GLU A 257 -21.47 8.67 -6.58
C GLU A 257 -21.98 9.29 -7.90
N LYS A 258 -22.41 10.56 -7.87
CA LYS A 258 -22.76 11.33 -9.09
C LYS A 258 -21.51 11.78 -9.83
N GLU A 259 -20.48 12.27 -9.12
CA GLU A 259 -19.22 12.69 -9.77
C GLU A 259 -18.49 11.53 -10.45
N ALA A 260 -18.49 10.33 -9.87
CA ALA A 260 -17.91 9.14 -10.51
C ALA A 260 -18.67 8.70 -11.78
N LYS A 261 -19.96 9.06 -11.90
CA LYS A 261 -20.80 8.79 -13.08
C LYS A 261 -20.78 9.94 -14.11
N GLU A 262 -20.48 11.16 -13.69
CA GLU A 262 -20.51 12.37 -14.53
C GLU A 262 -19.12 12.82 -15.05
N SER A 263 -18.01 12.29 -14.53
CA SER A 263 -16.65 12.76 -14.84
C SER A 263 -15.89 12.01 -15.94
N ASP A 264 -16.55 11.28 -16.84
CA ASP A 264 -15.89 10.74 -18.03
C ASP A 264 -16.29 11.49 -19.32
N PRO A 265 -15.73 12.68 -19.58
CA PRO A 265 -15.76 13.26 -20.91
C PRO A 265 -14.74 12.48 -21.76
N GLY A 266 -15.22 11.45 -22.47
CA GLY A 266 -14.55 10.67 -23.51
C GLY A 266 -13.03 10.86 -23.66
N ASP A 267 -12.29 9.84 -23.26
CA ASP A 267 -10.81 9.74 -23.20
C ASP A 267 -10.03 10.61 -24.21
N PRO A 268 -9.50 11.77 -23.80
CA PRO A 268 -8.42 12.41 -24.54
C PRO A 268 -7.21 11.49 -24.49
N ARG A 269 -6.82 10.93 -25.65
CA ARG A 269 -5.64 10.04 -25.83
C ARG A 269 -4.62 10.18 -24.70
N LEU A 270 -4.54 9.14 -23.85
CA LEU A 270 -3.60 9.10 -22.74
C LEU A 270 -2.17 9.47 -23.20
N PRO A 271 -1.37 10.15 -22.36
CA PRO A 271 0.01 10.45 -22.70
C PRO A 271 0.80 9.18 -23.02
N ALA A 272 1.84 9.30 -23.84
CA ALA A 272 2.69 8.16 -24.18
C ALA A 272 3.24 7.48 -22.91
N GLY A 273 3.25 6.15 -22.92
CA GLY A 273 3.63 5.35 -21.77
C GLY A 273 2.53 5.13 -20.73
N PHE A 274 1.28 5.54 -20.97
CA PHE A 274 0.15 5.21 -20.10
C PHE A 274 -0.90 4.37 -20.80
N LEU A 275 -1.50 3.45 -20.06
CA LEU A 275 -2.60 2.60 -20.51
C LEU A 275 -3.63 2.46 -19.39
N LYS A 276 -4.92 2.61 -19.72
CA LYS A 276 -6.02 2.14 -18.88
C LYS A 276 -6.64 0.91 -19.52
N PHE A 277 -6.97 -0.09 -18.71
CA PHE A 277 -7.58 -1.33 -19.18
C PHE A 277 -8.31 -2.05 -18.05
N GLY A 278 -9.11 -3.07 -18.41
CA GLY A 278 -9.74 -3.97 -17.46
C GLY A 278 -10.78 -3.25 -16.60
N TRP A 279 -11.98 -3.07 -17.16
CA TRP A 279 -13.10 -2.49 -16.43
C TRP A 279 -13.50 -3.36 -15.24
N VAL A 280 -13.45 -2.80 -14.04
CA VAL A 280 -13.68 -3.48 -12.75
C VAL A 280 -14.89 -2.93 -11.98
N GLY A 281 -15.72 -2.11 -12.63
CA GLY A 281 -16.97 -1.61 -12.07
C GLY A 281 -16.84 -0.51 -11.02
N GLY A 282 -18.00 -0.01 -10.57
CA GLY A 282 -18.14 1.23 -9.77
C GLY A 282 -18.16 1.05 -8.26
N ILE A 283 -17.87 -0.14 -7.71
CA ILE A 283 -17.74 -0.30 -6.26
C ILE A 283 -16.61 0.63 -5.76
N ARG A 284 -16.80 1.28 -4.61
CA ARG A 284 -15.77 2.12 -3.96
C ARG A 284 -14.87 1.27 -3.05
N CYS A 285 -13.63 1.71 -2.87
CA CYS A 285 -12.63 1.05 -2.03
C CYS A 285 -12.50 -0.45 -2.34
N LYS A 286 -12.41 -0.81 -3.63
CA LYS A 286 -12.49 -2.21 -4.07
C LYS A 286 -11.34 -3.07 -3.55
N TRP A 287 -10.11 -2.67 -3.86
CA TRP A 287 -8.91 -3.41 -3.48
C TRP A 287 -7.87 -2.48 -2.83
N ARG A 288 -7.14 -2.99 -1.82
CA ARG A 288 -6.15 -2.19 -1.06
C ARG A 288 -4.79 -2.10 -1.75
N GLY A 289 -4.34 -3.17 -2.38
CA GLY A 289 -3.03 -3.30 -2.98
C GLY A 289 -2.90 -4.61 -3.75
N GLY A 290 -1.76 -4.83 -4.38
CA GLY A 290 -1.51 -5.99 -5.24
C GLY A 290 -0.26 -6.74 -4.83
N VAL A 291 -0.28 -8.06 -4.96
CA VAL A 291 0.85 -8.94 -4.68
C VAL A 291 1.17 -9.73 -5.94
N MET A 292 2.42 -9.63 -6.40
CA MET A 292 2.91 -10.39 -7.55
C MET A 292 3.17 -11.85 -7.15
N ALA A 293 2.54 -12.80 -7.83
CA ALA A 293 2.77 -14.22 -7.66
C ALA A 293 2.48 -14.97 -8.97
N ASN A 294 3.29 -15.98 -9.31
CA ASN A 294 3.11 -16.81 -10.50
C ASN A 294 2.92 -16.04 -11.84
N GLY A 295 3.54 -14.86 -11.98
CA GLY A 295 3.39 -14.03 -13.18
C GLY A 295 2.16 -13.12 -13.21
N TYR A 296 1.30 -13.19 -12.18
CA TYR A 296 0.07 -12.41 -12.06
C TYR A 296 0.11 -11.48 -10.85
N ILE A 297 -0.72 -10.44 -10.85
CA ILE A 297 -0.90 -9.55 -9.71
C ILE A 297 -2.25 -9.86 -9.07
N PHE A 298 -2.23 -10.24 -7.80
CA PHE A 298 -3.43 -10.54 -7.01
C PHE A 298 -3.75 -9.37 -6.10
N CYS A 299 -4.90 -8.74 -6.30
CA CYS A 299 -5.32 -7.56 -5.56
C CYS A 299 -6.20 -7.96 -4.37
N VAL A 300 -5.81 -7.47 -3.18
CA VAL A 300 -6.46 -7.83 -1.92
C VAL A 300 -7.78 -7.09 -1.78
N PRO A 301 -8.92 -7.81 -1.63
CA PRO A 301 -10.23 -7.19 -1.51
C PRO A 301 -10.36 -6.39 -0.21
N ASP A 302 -10.93 -5.20 -0.31
CA ASP A 302 -11.23 -4.33 0.83
C ASP A 302 -12.75 -4.25 1.00
N CYS A 303 -13.44 -3.61 0.06
CA CYS A 303 -14.90 -3.63 -0.06
C CYS A 303 -15.39 -4.46 -1.26
N ALA A 304 -14.49 -4.94 -2.13
CA ALA A 304 -14.88 -5.80 -3.24
C ALA A 304 -15.34 -7.17 -2.77
N SER A 305 -16.33 -7.75 -3.45
CA SER A 305 -16.83 -9.10 -3.17
C SER A 305 -15.94 -10.23 -3.69
N GLU A 306 -14.89 -9.90 -4.44
CA GLU A 306 -14.01 -10.86 -5.11
C GLU A 306 -12.56 -10.36 -5.09
N VAL A 307 -11.62 -11.31 -5.20
CA VAL A 307 -10.21 -11.01 -5.48
C VAL A 307 -10.07 -10.62 -6.95
N LEU A 308 -9.30 -9.56 -7.23
CA LEU A 308 -8.95 -9.18 -8.60
C LEU A 308 -7.58 -9.77 -8.97
N CYS A 309 -7.51 -10.41 -10.13
CA CYS A 309 -6.28 -10.87 -10.76
C CYS A 309 -6.01 -10.02 -12.01
N ILE A 310 -4.87 -9.34 -12.05
CA ILE A 310 -4.39 -8.64 -13.23
C ILE A 310 -3.38 -9.54 -13.92
N ARG A 311 -3.51 -9.71 -15.24
CA ARG A 311 -2.56 -10.45 -16.06
C ARG A 311 -1.66 -9.48 -16.82
N PRO A 312 -0.40 -9.33 -16.43
CA PRO A 312 0.50 -8.37 -17.06
C PRO A 312 0.71 -8.62 -18.55
N ASP A 313 0.83 -9.89 -18.97
CA ASP A 313 1.20 -10.28 -20.34
C ASP A 313 0.12 -9.96 -21.37
N THR A 314 -1.14 -10.10 -20.97
CA THR A 314 -2.32 -9.88 -21.82
C THR A 314 -3.01 -8.55 -21.55
N GLN A 315 -2.66 -7.88 -20.44
CA GLN A 315 -3.29 -6.62 -19.99
C GLN A 315 -4.82 -6.75 -19.94
N ASP A 316 -5.28 -7.83 -19.30
CA ASP A 316 -6.67 -8.08 -18.93
C ASP A 316 -6.78 -8.38 -17.44
N VAL A 317 -8.01 -8.49 -16.97
CA VAL A 317 -8.32 -8.71 -15.56
C VAL A 317 -9.37 -9.80 -15.40
N ILE A 318 -9.33 -10.49 -14.27
CA ILE A 318 -10.35 -11.46 -13.84
C ILE A 318 -10.65 -11.23 -12.37
N CYS A 319 -11.94 -11.16 -12.01
CA CYS A 319 -12.38 -11.31 -10.63
C CYS A 319 -12.67 -12.78 -10.34
N PHE A 320 -12.25 -13.26 -9.17
CA PHE A 320 -12.46 -14.64 -8.74
C PHE A 320 -12.48 -14.73 -7.22
N GLY A 321 -12.99 -15.86 -6.70
CA GLY A 321 -12.99 -16.14 -5.26
C GLY A 321 -13.91 -15.20 -4.50
N GLU A 322 -15.19 -15.57 -4.39
CA GLU A 322 -16.18 -14.81 -3.64
C GLU A 322 -15.83 -14.75 -2.15
N VAL A 323 -15.76 -13.53 -1.62
CA VAL A 323 -15.34 -13.21 -0.25
C VAL A 323 -16.36 -12.30 0.46
N GLY A 324 -17.61 -12.30 -0.02
CA GLY A 324 -18.73 -11.56 0.55
C GLY A 324 -18.68 -10.04 0.34
N SER A 325 -19.79 -9.34 0.57
CA SER A 325 -19.94 -7.90 0.32
C SER A 325 -19.58 -6.99 1.50
N ALA A 326 -19.06 -7.56 2.59
CA ALA A 326 -18.60 -6.77 3.74
C ALA A 326 -17.49 -5.80 3.33
N ARG A 327 -17.46 -4.64 4.00
CA ARG A 327 -16.48 -3.59 3.80
C ARG A 327 -15.32 -3.76 4.78
N TRP A 328 -14.15 -3.25 4.39
CA TRP A 328 -12.97 -3.23 5.23
C TRP A 328 -12.59 -4.62 5.73
N LYS A 329 -12.35 -5.55 4.81
CA LYS A 329 -12.09 -6.94 5.20
C LYS A 329 -10.62 -7.20 5.48
N TRP A 330 -9.73 -6.75 4.60
CA TRP A 330 -8.28 -7.02 4.72
C TRP A 330 -7.44 -5.77 4.41
N ARG A 331 -6.34 -5.60 5.16
CA ARG A 331 -5.47 -4.41 5.08
C ARG A 331 -4.40 -4.50 3.99
N GLY A 332 -4.08 -5.69 3.51
CA GLY A 332 -3.04 -5.96 2.54
C GLY A 332 -2.67 -7.43 2.53
N GLY A 333 -1.78 -7.84 1.63
CA GLY A 333 -1.40 -9.23 1.43
C GLY A 333 0.11 -9.38 1.31
N VAL A 334 0.62 -10.51 1.77
CA VAL A 334 2.04 -10.87 1.64
C VAL A 334 2.18 -12.27 1.06
N LEU A 335 3.05 -12.42 0.05
CA LEU A 335 3.41 -13.73 -0.48
C LEU A 335 4.34 -14.43 0.52
N ALA A 336 3.88 -15.54 1.07
CA ALA A 336 4.66 -16.36 2.00
C ALA A 336 5.49 -17.42 1.26
N ALA A 337 6.46 -18.00 1.97
CA ALA A 337 7.37 -19.01 1.44
C ALA A 337 6.66 -20.32 1.02
N ASP A 338 5.42 -20.55 1.45
CA ASP A 338 4.60 -21.68 1.02
C ASP A 338 3.87 -21.44 -0.32
N GLY A 339 4.14 -20.31 -0.97
CA GLY A 339 3.57 -19.91 -2.25
C GLY A 339 2.18 -19.27 -2.17
N LYS A 340 1.61 -19.08 -0.98
CA LYS A 340 0.29 -18.44 -0.80
C LYS A 340 0.42 -17.00 -0.40
N ILE A 341 -0.63 -16.23 -0.70
CA ILE A 341 -0.74 -14.85 -0.24
C ILE A 341 -1.64 -14.83 0.99
N TYR A 342 -1.12 -14.34 2.11
CA TYR A 342 -1.88 -14.16 3.34
C TYR A 342 -2.26 -12.71 3.50
N CYS A 343 -3.55 -12.44 3.70
CA CYS A 343 -4.09 -11.11 3.85
C CYS A 343 -4.53 -10.87 5.29
N ALA A 344 -3.93 -9.87 5.94
CA ALA A 344 -4.23 -9.53 7.32
C ALA A 344 -5.65 -8.96 7.43
N PRO A 345 -6.49 -9.48 8.35
CA PRO A 345 -7.85 -8.96 8.54
C PRO A 345 -7.81 -7.52 9.02
N TYR A 346 -8.89 -6.79 8.77
CA TYR A 346 -9.11 -5.47 9.34
C TYR A 346 -9.33 -5.62 10.85
N GLU A 347 -10.42 -6.25 11.28
CA GLU A 347 -10.67 -6.45 12.71
C GLU A 347 -9.93 -7.69 13.27
N PRO A 348 -9.48 -7.65 14.55
CA PRO A 348 -8.72 -8.74 15.15
C PRO A 348 -9.52 -10.05 15.29
N HIS A 349 -10.85 -9.99 15.22
CA HIS A 349 -11.75 -11.14 15.30
C HIS A 349 -12.21 -11.67 13.94
N GLU A 350 -11.79 -11.02 12.85
CA GLU A 350 -12.13 -11.43 11.48
C GLU A 350 -11.11 -12.45 10.94
N PRO A 351 -11.51 -13.31 9.99
CA PRO A 351 -10.64 -14.33 9.44
C PRO A 351 -9.54 -13.74 8.54
N THR A 352 -8.34 -14.33 8.62
CA THR A 352 -7.25 -14.05 7.65
C THR A 352 -7.60 -14.69 6.31
N LEU A 353 -7.43 -13.97 5.20
CA LEU A 353 -7.65 -14.55 3.86
C LEU A 353 -6.35 -15.16 3.34
N ALA A 354 -6.39 -16.43 2.94
CA ALA A 354 -5.33 -17.07 2.17
C ALA A 354 -5.75 -17.19 0.71
N ILE A 355 -4.94 -16.67 -0.20
CA ILE A 355 -5.11 -16.82 -1.66
C ILE A 355 -4.05 -17.83 -2.12
N ASP A 356 -4.46 -18.82 -2.92
CA ASP A 356 -3.59 -19.78 -3.59
C ASP A 356 -3.42 -19.37 -5.07
N PRO A 357 -2.28 -18.74 -5.43
CA PRO A 357 -2.02 -18.30 -6.80
C PRO A 357 -1.91 -19.44 -7.81
N ALA A 358 -1.59 -20.66 -7.39
CA ALA A 358 -1.44 -21.81 -8.30
C ALA A 358 -2.79 -22.40 -8.70
N LYS A 359 -3.78 -22.29 -7.81
CA LYS A 359 -5.14 -22.83 -8.02
C LYS A 359 -6.17 -21.77 -8.37
N LEU A 360 -5.81 -20.47 -8.28
CA LEU A 360 -6.77 -19.36 -8.29
C LEU A 360 -7.90 -19.60 -7.28
N GLY A 361 -7.53 -20.06 -6.08
CA GLY A 361 -8.45 -20.38 -4.99
C GLY A 361 -8.29 -19.42 -3.81
N VAL A 362 -9.34 -19.30 -3.00
CA VAL A 362 -9.32 -18.51 -1.76
C VAL A 362 -9.88 -19.31 -0.59
N VAL A 363 -9.31 -19.11 0.60
CA VAL A 363 -9.76 -19.75 1.86
C VAL A 363 -9.72 -18.72 2.98
N ALA A 364 -10.83 -18.60 3.72
CA ALA A 364 -10.88 -17.86 4.97
C ALA A 364 -10.31 -18.73 6.10
N MET A 365 -9.29 -18.21 6.78
CA MET A 365 -8.60 -18.87 7.90
C MET A 365 -9.18 -18.34 9.21
N PRO A 366 -9.38 -19.19 10.24
CA PRO A 366 -9.94 -18.75 11.52
C PRO A 366 -9.22 -17.53 12.11
N ALA A 367 -9.96 -16.70 12.82
CA ALA A 367 -9.45 -15.50 13.47
C ALA A 367 -8.38 -15.82 14.53
N PHE A 368 -7.48 -14.88 14.75
CA PHE A 368 -6.36 -15.02 15.69
C PHE A 368 -6.85 -14.75 17.13
N ASP A 369 -7.07 -15.79 17.94
CA ASP A 369 -7.55 -15.65 19.33
C ASP A 369 -6.42 -15.43 20.36
N GLY A 370 -5.18 -15.28 19.90
CA GLY A 370 -4.00 -15.10 20.75
C GLY A 370 -3.54 -16.37 21.47
N LYS A 371 -4.12 -17.56 21.19
CA LYS A 371 -3.74 -18.85 21.83
C LYS A 371 -3.13 -19.89 20.87
N GLY A 372 -2.68 -19.43 19.70
CA GLY A 372 -2.04 -20.28 18.70
C GLY A 372 -3.03 -20.73 17.62
N LEU A 373 -2.57 -20.74 16.37
CA LEU A 373 -3.40 -20.94 15.20
C LEU A 373 -3.49 -22.45 14.87
N GLN A 374 -4.69 -23.05 14.94
CA GLN A 374 -4.95 -24.35 14.30
C GLN A 374 -5.59 -24.11 12.93
N LEU A 375 -4.91 -24.56 11.84
CA LEU A 375 -5.50 -24.47 10.50
C LEU A 375 -6.53 -25.57 10.31
N PRO A 376 -7.73 -25.28 9.78
CA PRO A 376 -8.54 -26.30 9.15
C PRO A 376 -7.80 -26.83 7.91
N GLY A 377 -7.88 -28.15 7.70
CA GLY A 377 -7.27 -28.80 6.53
C GLY A 377 -7.93 -28.36 5.23
N PHE A 378 -7.17 -28.41 4.14
CA PHE A 378 -7.68 -28.23 2.79
C PHE A 378 -8.73 -29.30 2.49
N VAL A 379 -9.90 -28.90 1.99
CA VAL A 379 -10.77 -29.83 1.26
C VAL A 379 -10.32 -29.79 -0.20
N GLU A 380 -9.46 -30.72 -0.60
CA GLU A 380 -9.27 -30.99 -2.03
C GLU A 380 -10.48 -31.79 -2.52
N SER A 381 -11.21 -31.26 -3.50
CA SER A 381 -12.21 -32.05 -4.20
C SER A 381 -11.51 -33.01 -5.16
N SER A 382 -12.05 -34.20 -5.30
CA SER A 382 -11.49 -35.26 -6.17
C SER A 382 -11.61 -34.96 -7.67
N GLN A 383 -12.05 -33.76 -8.10
CA GLN A 383 -12.40 -33.49 -9.50
C GLN A 383 -11.98 -32.11 -10.08
N GLY A 384 -11.26 -31.24 -9.37
CA GLY A 384 -10.55 -30.12 -10.00
C GLY A 384 -11.39 -28.97 -10.61
N GLU A 385 -12.67 -28.81 -10.24
CA GLU A 385 -13.45 -27.60 -10.53
C GLU A 385 -13.69 -26.75 -9.26
N VAL A 386 -13.64 -25.43 -9.44
CA VAL A 386 -13.88 -24.41 -8.40
C VAL A 386 -15.38 -24.14 -8.29
N LEU A 387 -15.96 -24.35 -7.10
CA LEU A 387 -17.31 -23.96 -6.75
C LEU A 387 -17.34 -23.29 -5.36
N PRO A 388 -18.25 -22.33 -5.13
CA PRO A 388 -18.21 -21.41 -3.98
C PRO A 388 -18.57 -22.12 -2.68
N VAL A 389 -17.96 -21.68 -1.57
CA VAL A 389 -18.33 -22.14 -0.23
C VAL A 389 -19.35 -21.15 0.34
N PRO A 390 -20.58 -21.58 0.68
CA PRO A 390 -21.50 -20.75 1.43
C PRO A 390 -21.03 -20.61 2.88
N LEU A 391 -21.32 -19.43 3.44
CA LEU A 391 -21.05 -18.94 4.80
C LEU A 391 -21.04 -20.00 5.91
#